data_AF-A0A661I240-F1
#
_entry.id   AF-A0A661I240-F1
#
_cell.length_a   1.000
_cell.length_b   1.000
_cell.length_c   1.000
_cell.angle_alpha   90.00
_cell.angle_beta   90.00
_cell.angle_gamma   90.00
#
_symmetry.space_group_name_H-M   'P 1'
#
loop_
_entity.id
_entity.type
_entity.pdbx_description
1 polymer ?
#
loop_
_entity_poly.entity_id
_entity_poly.type
_entity_poly.pdbx_seq_one_letter_code
_entity_poly.pdbx_strand_id
1 'polypeptide(L)'
;MAKEKGFYREAGLDVEIIDGYKKDYCGDVKSGKVNFAVGTSSIVIERSLGFPLVALGSVFQDSPIVWLTRADSNISSVSDFIGKTLMRSTGIREEDELRVLLHKAGVYWSGSAKNRSGV
;
A
#
# COMPACT_ATOMS: atom_id res chain seq x y z
N MET A 1 20.68 -6.45 4.74
CA MET A 1 19.76 -5.49 5.39
C MET A 1 20.33 -5.10 6.75
N ALA A 2 19.68 -4.22 7.52
CA ALA A 2 20.19 -3.76 8.83
C ALA A 2 20.41 -4.90 9.83
N LYS A 3 19.53 -5.92 9.82
CA LYS A 3 19.62 -7.09 10.69
C LYS A 3 20.89 -7.91 10.41
N GLU A 4 21.17 -8.25 9.15
CA GLU A 4 22.35 -9.04 8.76
C GLU A 4 23.65 -8.24 8.92
N LYS A 5 23.58 -6.90 8.88
CA LYS A 5 24.71 -6.01 9.17
C LYS A 5 24.97 -5.81 10.67
N GLY A 6 24.10 -6.31 11.56
CA GLY A 6 24.30 -6.22 13.01
C GLY A 6 23.85 -4.91 13.66
N PHE A 7 23.34 -3.94 12.89
CA PHE A 7 23.00 -2.60 13.39
C PHE A 7 21.97 -2.59 14.53
N TYR A 8 20.97 -3.49 14.48
CA TYR A 8 20.00 -3.60 15.58
C TYR A 8 20.66 -4.09 16.88
N ARG A 9 21.55 -5.08 16.78
CA ARG A 9 22.27 -5.62 17.94
C ARG A 9 23.24 -4.59 18.53
N GLU A 10 23.93 -3.83 17.69
CA GLU A 10 24.77 -2.71 18.11
C GLU A 10 23.98 -1.63 18.85
N ALA A 11 22.72 -1.43 18.47
CA ALA A 11 21.78 -0.55 19.17
C ALA A 11 21.09 -1.20 20.39
N GLY A 12 21.44 -2.45 20.75
CA GLY A 12 20.84 -3.18 21.87
C GLY A 12 19.42 -3.70 21.62
N LEU A 13 19.01 -3.83 20.35
CA LEU A 13 17.69 -4.30 19.93
C LEU A 13 17.75 -5.73 19.38
N ASP A 14 16.88 -6.60 19.86
CA ASP A 14 16.60 -7.90 19.24
C ASP A 14 15.36 -7.78 18.34
N VAL A 15 15.58 -7.69 17.03
CA VAL A 15 14.53 -7.39 16.05
C VAL A 15 14.15 -8.64 15.27
N GLU A 16 12.89 -9.06 15.40
CA GLU A 16 12.27 -10.04 14.51
C GLU A 16 11.61 -9.33 13.31
N ILE A 17 11.88 -9.84 12.09
CA ILE A 17 11.25 -9.34 10.87
C ILE A 17 10.22 -10.37 10.44
N ILE A 18 8.96 -9.96 10.45
CA ILE A 18 7.81 -10.82 10.14
C ILE A 18 7.29 -10.43 8.76
N ASP A 19 6.98 -11.42 7.92
CA ASP A 19 6.37 -11.19 6.61
C ASP A 19 5.01 -10.48 6.76
N GLY A 20 4.80 -9.42 5.97
CA GLY A 20 3.62 -8.55 6.00
C GLY A 20 2.54 -8.90 4.96
N TYR A 21 2.72 -9.93 4.14
CA TYR A 21 1.79 -10.28 3.07
C TYR A 21 0.43 -10.68 3.64
N LYS A 22 -0.63 -10.01 3.15
CA LYS A 22 -2.05 -10.21 3.54
C LYS A 22 -2.35 -10.01 5.05
N LYS A 23 -1.51 -9.31 5.81
CA LYS A 23 -1.77 -9.00 7.22
C LYS A 23 -2.33 -7.58 7.40
N ASP A 24 -3.28 -7.44 8.32
CA ASP A 24 -3.71 -6.15 8.83
C ASP A 24 -2.64 -5.60 9.79
N TYR A 25 -1.65 -4.91 9.21
CA TYR A 25 -0.54 -4.36 9.98
C TYR A 25 -0.98 -3.25 10.94
N CYS A 26 -2.05 -2.52 10.62
CA CYS A 26 -2.63 -1.51 11.50
C CYS A 26 -3.26 -2.15 12.74
N GLY A 27 -4.04 -3.23 12.53
CA GLY A 27 -4.62 -4.03 13.62
C GLY A 27 -3.56 -4.73 14.47
N ASP A 28 -2.51 -5.28 13.85
CA ASP A 28 -1.42 -5.95 14.57
C ASP A 28 -0.63 -4.96 15.46
N VAL A 29 -0.36 -3.73 14.99
CA VAL A 29 0.26 -2.67 15.82
C VAL A 29 -0.69 -2.25 16.94
N LYS A 30 -1.97 -2.00 16.62
CA LYS A 30 -2.97 -1.56 17.60
C LYS A 30 -3.19 -2.58 18.72
N SER A 31 -3.17 -3.88 18.40
CA SER A 31 -3.33 -4.96 19.38
C SER A 31 -2.06 -5.23 20.20
N GLY A 32 -0.92 -4.63 19.84
CA GLY A 32 0.37 -4.88 20.47
C GLY A 32 1.02 -6.21 20.03
N LYS A 33 0.48 -6.88 19.01
CA LYS A 33 1.07 -8.10 18.45
C LYS A 33 2.40 -7.84 17.75
N VAL A 34 2.58 -6.63 17.21
CA VAL A 34 3.88 -6.15 16.69
C VAL A 34 4.15 -4.73 17.18
N ASN A 35 5.43 -4.37 17.34
CA ASN A 35 5.82 -3.04 17.80
C ASN A 35 5.82 -1.98 16.70
N PHE A 36 6.18 -2.39 15.47
CA PHE A 36 6.29 -1.51 14.31
C PHE A 36 5.75 -2.21 13.07
N ALA A 37 5.26 -1.42 12.11
CA ALA A 37 4.83 -1.89 10.81
C ALA A 37 5.32 -0.97 9.70
N VAL A 38 5.60 -1.55 8.53
CA VAL A 38 5.82 -0.80 7.29
C VAL A 38 4.51 -0.80 6.52
N GLY A 39 3.94 0.39 6.35
CA GLY A 39 2.70 0.61 5.62
C GLY A 39 2.88 1.58 4.45
N THR A 40 1.76 2.04 3.90
CA THR A 40 1.75 3.02 2.80
C THR A 40 1.28 4.39 3.29
N SER A 41 1.11 5.32 2.33
CA SER A 41 0.48 6.63 2.54
C SER A 41 -0.93 6.55 3.17
N SER A 42 -1.58 5.39 3.12
CA SER A 42 -2.89 5.10 3.72
C SER A 42 -2.96 5.31 5.24
N ILE A 43 -1.83 5.41 5.94
CA ILE A 43 -1.79 5.73 7.38
C ILE A 43 -2.54 7.03 7.73
N VAL A 44 -2.60 8.01 6.81
CA VAL A 44 -3.37 9.25 6.99
C VAL A 44 -4.86 8.94 7.13
N ILE A 45 -5.37 8.02 6.32
CA ILE A 45 -6.77 7.60 6.34
C ILE A 45 -7.05 6.81 7.62
N GLU A 46 -6.17 5.89 8.01
CA GLU A 46 -6.32 5.12 9.25
C GLU A 46 -6.35 6.03 10.48
N ARG A 47 -5.48 7.05 10.51
CA ARG A 47 -5.49 8.06 11.58
C ARG A 47 -6.80 8.85 11.60
N SER A 48 -7.35 9.21 10.44
CA SER A 48 -8.67 9.86 10.32
C SER A 48 -9.82 8.98 10.80
N LEU A 49 -9.68 7.65 10.72
CA LEU A 49 -10.65 6.69 11.23
C LEU A 49 -10.49 6.40 12.74
N GLY A 50 -9.61 7.13 13.42
CA GLY A 50 -9.41 7.02 14.87
C GLY A 50 -8.39 5.96 15.28
N PHE A 51 -7.65 5.35 14.35
CA PHE A 51 -6.53 4.48 14.72
C PHE A 51 -5.39 5.32 15.33
N PRO A 52 -4.89 4.99 16.53
CA PRO A 52 -3.90 5.80 17.24
C PRO A 52 -2.46 5.57 16.71
N LEU A 53 -2.28 5.50 15.39
CA LEU A 53 -1.00 5.19 14.75
C LEU A 53 -0.13 6.44 14.58
N VAL A 54 1.19 6.31 14.73
CA VAL A 54 2.17 7.39 14.54
C VAL A 54 3.15 6.99 13.44
N ALA A 55 3.33 7.89 12.45
CA ALA A 55 4.34 7.70 11.41
C ALA A 55 5.73 8.08 11.97
N LEU A 56 6.69 7.15 11.90
CA LEU A 56 8.06 7.36 12.40
C LEU A 56 9.03 7.87 11.33
N GLY A 57 8.72 7.63 10.06
CA GLY A 57 9.53 8.06 8.94
C GLY A 57 8.98 7.53 7.61
N SER A 58 9.47 8.11 6.51
CA SER A 58 9.16 7.63 5.16
C SER A 58 10.40 7.10 4.48
N VAL A 59 10.33 5.84 4.02
CA VAL A 59 11.41 5.21 3.27
C VAL A 59 11.47 5.76 1.84
N PHE A 60 10.31 6.02 1.23
CA PHE A 60 10.18 6.67 -0.08
C PHE A 60 9.58 8.06 0.10
N GLN A 61 10.19 9.10 -0.48
CA GLN A 61 9.63 10.46 -0.42
C GLN A 61 8.46 10.63 -1.39
N ASP A 62 8.49 9.93 -2.52
CA ASP A 62 7.41 9.83 -3.50
C ASP A 62 6.87 8.39 -3.55
N SER A 63 5.57 8.21 -3.82
CA SER A 63 5.01 6.85 -3.96
C SER A 63 5.63 6.13 -5.15
N PRO A 64 6.20 4.91 -4.96
CA PRO A 64 6.74 4.11 -6.04
C PRO A 64 5.65 3.27 -6.75
N ILE A 65 4.37 3.44 -6.40
CA ILE A 65 3.27 2.66 -6.98
C ILE A 65 3.06 3.06 -8.45
N VAL A 66 3.06 2.05 -9.33
CA VAL A 66 2.82 2.20 -10.76
C VAL A 66 1.75 1.22 -11.25
N TRP A 67 0.97 1.62 -12.24
CA TRP A 67 0.05 0.73 -12.96
C TRP A 67 0.68 0.25 -14.25
N LEU A 68 0.73 -1.07 -14.40
CA LEU A 68 1.21 -1.70 -15.62
C LEU A 68 0.04 -2.00 -16.53
N THR A 69 0.19 -1.63 -17.79
CA THR A 69 -0.75 -1.98 -18.87
C THR A 69 -0.08 -2.99 -19.79
N ARG A 70 -0.88 -3.84 -20.42
CA ARG A 70 -0.34 -4.70 -21.48
C ARG A 70 -0.03 -3.83 -22.70
N ALA A 71 1.06 -4.11 -23.39
CA ALA A 71 1.44 -3.39 -24.60
C ALA A 71 0.34 -3.43 -25.70
N ASP A 72 -0.45 -4.50 -25.75
CA ASP A 72 -1.55 -4.71 -26.71
C ASP A 72 -2.92 -4.20 -26.23
N SER A 73 -2.98 -3.50 -25.09
CA SER A 73 -4.24 -3.00 -24.52
C SER A 73 -4.71 -1.65 -25.08
N ASN A 74 -3.86 -0.97 -25.87
CA ASN A 74 -4.07 0.42 -26.32
C ASN A 74 -4.31 1.41 -25.16
N ILE A 75 -3.76 1.14 -23.97
CA ILE A 75 -3.82 2.03 -22.81
C ILE A 75 -2.47 2.73 -22.65
N SER A 76 -2.45 4.03 -22.94
CA SER A 76 -1.25 4.87 -22.91
C SER A 76 -1.38 6.08 -21.98
N SER A 77 -2.61 6.38 -21.55
CA SER A 77 -2.96 7.51 -20.69
C SER A 77 -4.00 7.12 -19.65
N VAL A 78 -4.18 7.96 -18.62
CA VAL A 78 -5.16 7.71 -17.55
C VAL A 78 -6.60 7.71 -18.07
N SER A 79 -6.91 8.52 -19.10
CA SER A 79 -8.23 8.54 -19.74
C SER A 79 -8.58 7.23 -20.43
N ASP A 80 -7.60 6.46 -20.88
CA ASP A 80 -7.83 5.18 -21.58
C ASP A 80 -8.36 4.09 -20.64
N PHE A 81 -8.35 4.33 -19.32
CA PHE A 81 -8.97 3.46 -18.33
C PHE A 81 -10.51 3.54 -18.30
N ILE A 82 -11.13 4.55 -18.92
CA ILE A 82 -12.59 4.69 -18.96
C ILE A 82 -13.21 3.48 -19.67
N GLY A 83 -14.17 2.83 -19.01
CA GLY A 83 -14.84 1.63 -19.52
C GLY A 83 -13.98 0.36 -19.52
N LYS A 84 -12.75 0.39 -18.94
CA LYS A 84 -11.91 -0.79 -18.77
C LYS A 84 -12.08 -1.40 -17.39
N THR A 85 -11.78 -2.70 -17.29
CA THR A 85 -11.71 -3.41 -16.00
C THR A 85 -10.29 -3.30 -15.45
N LEU A 86 -10.16 -2.78 -14.23
CA LEU A 86 -8.88 -2.65 -13.54
C LEU A 86 -8.66 -3.84 -12.60
N MET A 87 -7.48 -4.46 -12.67
CA MET A 87 -7.06 -5.46 -11.70
C MET A 87 -6.70 -4.77 -10.39
N ARG A 88 -7.10 -5.37 -9.25
CA ARG A 88 -6.82 -4.83 -7.92
C ARG A 88 -6.28 -5.94 -7.02
N SER A 89 -5.32 -5.59 -6.18
CA SER A 89 -4.88 -6.46 -5.10
C SER A 89 -5.95 -6.45 -4.00
N THR A 90 -6.45 -7.62 -3.60
CA THR A 90 -7.32 -7.72 -2.44
C THR A 90 -6.48 -7.76 -1.18
N GLY A 91 -6.62 -6.75 -0.32
CA GLY A 91 -6.02 -6.76 1.02
C GLY A 91 -5.13 -5.57 1.35
N ILE A 92 -4.88 -4.67 0.40
CA ILE A 92 -4.13 -3.44 0.65
C ILE A 92 -4.96 -2.27 0.11
N ARG A 93 -5.07 -1.18 0.89
CA ARG A 93 -5.76 0.06 0.50
C ARG A 93 -5.04 0.85 -0.61
N GLU A 94 -4.28 0.17 -1.48
CA GLU A 94 -3.65 0.72 -2.70
C GLU A 94 -4.66 1.36 -3.65
N GLU A 95 -5.94 1.03 -3.46
CA GLU A 95 -7.07 1.68 -4.13
C GLU A 95 -7.09 3.21 -3.98
N ASP A 96 -6.55 3.73 -2.89
CA ASP A 96 -6.62 5.16 -2.58
C ASP A 96 -5.72 5.97 -3.51
N GLU A 97 -4.52 5.47 -3.86
CA GLU A 97 -3.62 6.15 -4.79
C GLU A 97 -4.15 6.10 -6.24
N LEU A 98 -4.78 4.98 -6.65
CA LEU A 98 -5.46 4.89 -7.95
C LEU A 98 -6.59 5.91 -8.04
N ARG A 99 -7.43 6.01 -7.00
CA ARG A 99 -8.53 6.98 -6.96
C ARG A 99 -8.00 8.41 -7.04
N VAL A 100 -6.91 8.72 -6.35
CA VAL A 100 -6.27 10.04 -6.43
C VAL A 100 -5.74 10.31 -7.84
N LEU A 101 -5.08 9.35 -8.48
CA LEU A 101 -4.60 9.47 -9.87
C LEU A 101 -5.77 9.74 -10.84
N LEU A 102 -6.81 8.92 -10.77
CA LEU A 102 -7.99 9.05 -11.64
C LEU A 102 -8.69 10.40 -11.42
N HIS A 103 -8.87 10.81 -10.15
CA HIS A 103 -9.46 12.09 -9.81
C HIS A 103 -8.65 13.27 -10.35
N LYS A 104 -7.31 13.24 -10.21
CA LYS A 104 -6.42 14.27 -10.78
C LYS A 104 -6.51 14.34 -12.32
N ALA A 105 -6.81 13.22 -12.97
CA ALA A 105 -7.02 13.15 -14.41
C ALA A 105 -8.46 13.49 -14.85
N GLY A 106 -9.34 13.90 -13.92
CA GLY A 106 -10.75 14.17 -14.21
C GLY A 106 -11.59 12.92 -14.53
N VAL A 107 -11.06 11.73 -14.22
CA VAL A 107 -11.73 10.45 -14.45
C VAL A 107 -12.44 10.01 -13.17
N TYR A 108 -13.77 10.00 -13.21
CA TYR A 108 -14.60 9.50 -12.11
C TYR A 108 -14.97 8.04 -12.39
N TRP A 109 -14.31 7.13 -11.69
CA TRP A 109 -14.50 5.69 -11.90
C TRP A 109 -15.66 5.15 -11.07
N SER A 110 -16.66 4.58 -11.75
CA SER A 110 -17.81 3.89 -11.15
C SER A 110 -17.81 2.37 -11.42
N GLY A 111 -16.68 1.81 -11.87
CA GLY A 111 -16.59 0.44 -12.42
C GLY A 111 -16.45 -0.67 -11.38
N SER A 112 -16.83 -1.89 -11.77
CA SER A 112 -16.71 -3.10 -10.95
C SER A 112 -15.26 -3.62 -10.92
N ALA A 113 -14.66 -3.70 -9.73
CA ALA A 113 -13.39 -4.38 -9.51
C ALA A 113 -13.55 -5.90 -9.62
N LYS A 114 -12.60 -6.59 -10.27
CA LYS A 114 -12.45 -8.05 -10.12
C LYS A 114 -11.28 -8.35 -9.19
N ASN A 115 -11.58 -9.05 -8.10
CA ASN A 115 -10.60 -9.55 -7.15
C ASN A 115 -9.76 -10.66 -7.79
N ARG A 116 -8.45 -10.68 -7.51
CA ARG A 116 -7.61 -11.81 -7.91
C ARG A 116 -7.85 -12.98 -6.94
N SER A 117 -8.67 -13.94 -7.35
CA SER A 117 -8.78 -15.23 -6.66
C SER A 117 -7.49 -16.03 -6.90
N GLY A 118 -6.75 -16.28 -5.82
CA GLY A 118 -5.76 -17.36 -5.68
C GLY A 118 -4.73 -17.54 -6.80
N VAL A 119 -3.48 -17.16 -6.52
CA VAL A 119 -2.34 -18.05 -6.79
C VAL A 119 -1.90 -18.60 -5.44
#